data_AF-A0A1Z5JPB2-F1
#
_entry.id   AF-A0A1Z5JPB2-F1
#
_cell.length_a   1.000
_cell.length_b   1.000
_cell.length_c   1.000
_cell.angle_alpha   90.00
_cell.angle_beta   90.00
_cell.angle_gamma   90.00
#
_symmetry.space_group_name_H-M   'P 1'
#
loop_
_entity.id
_entity.type
_entity.pdbx_description
1 polymer ?
#
loop_
_entity_poly.entity_id
_entity_poly.type
_entity_poly.pdbx_seq_one_letter_code
_entity_poly.pdbx_strand_id
1 'polypeptide(L)'
;MFSFTPQKHTQRVLARSTRFLSSGATNVEQPSLLQYVYVHHVSQTVLQHMQDKQSAWLCRHGLDRGLQLASNGTFCLSFPSRPGYDAGRVWTWYDPVQKQHWLSVYRHHKIIGRFLLLDSRNTLRTRSQHPLIIMDEMRRHIGDTVDHMISYIDEHERRTDNGGQEDK
;
A
#
# COMPACT_ATOMS: atom_id res chain seq x y z
N MET A 1 -29.99 -19.72 -27.34
CA MET A 1 -30.07 -19.23 -25.95
C MET A 1 -28.90 -19.81 -25.18
N PHE A 2 -27.85 -19.03 -24.91
CA PHE A 2 -26.76 -19.44 -24.02
C PHE A 2 -26.55 -18.33 -22.99
N SER A 3 -26.86 -18.67 -21.75
CA SER A 3 -26.77 -17.79 -20.59
C SER A 3 -25.31 -17.68 -20.15
N PHE A 4 -24.78 -16.46 -20.11
CA PHE A 4 -23.48 -16.16 -19.52
C PHE A 4 -23.67 -15.68 -18.08
N THR A 5 -23.10 -16.40 -17.13
CA THR A 5 -22.93 -15.91 -15.74
C THR A 5 -21.51 -15.38 -15.57
N PRO A 6 -21.30 -14.15 -15.07
CA PRO A 6 -19.97 -13.60 -14.87
C PRO A 6 -19.32 -14.14 -13.58
N GLN A 7 -18.24 -14.89 -13.76
CA GLN A 7 -17.37 -15.39 -12.69
C GLN A 7 -16.53 -14.23 -12.13
N LYS A 8 -16.76 -13.90 -10.86
CA LYS A 8 -16.02 -12.85 -10.13
C LYS A 8 -14.57 -13.27 -9.95
N HIS A 9 -13.65 -12.55 -10.58
CA HIS A 9 -12.22 -12.79 -10.48
C HIS A 9 -11.67 -12.03 -9.26
N THR A 10 -11.39 -12.75 -8.17
CA THR A 10 -10.71 -12.24 -6.98
C THR A 10 -9.32 -12.88 -6.90
N GLN A 11 -8.27 -12.15 -7.27
CA GLN A 11 -6.86 -12.50 -7.03
C GLN A 11 -6.45 -11.80 -5.72
N ARG A 12 -6.19 -12.45 -4.58
CA ARG A 12 -5.19 -13.46 -4.15
C ARG A 12 -3.75 -12.91 -4.11
N VAL A 13 -3.39 -12.32 -2.98
CA VAL A 13 -1.99 -12.09 -2.59
C VAL A 13 -1.75 -12.77 -1.24
N LEU A 14 -0.76 -13.67 -1.19
CA LEU A 14 -0.36 -14.42 -0.01
C LEU A 14 0.76 -13.66 0.72
N ALA A 15 0.53 -13.28 1.98
CA ALA A 15 1.60 -12.77 2.85
C ALA A 15 1.77 -13.71 4.05
N ARG A 16 3.00 -14.24 4.22
CA ARG A 16 3.39 -15.06 5.38
C ARG A 16 3.75 -14.11 6.54
N SER A 17 3.01 -14.19 7.64
CA SER A 17 3.34 -13.48 8.88
C SER A 17 3.93 -14.48 9.88
N THR A 18 5.22 -14.35 10.18
CA THR A 18 5.86 -15.07 11.29
C THR A 18 5.86 -14.18 12.53
N ARG A 19 5.10 -14.55 13.56
CA ARG A 19 5.33 -14.07 14.93
C ARG A 19 5.51 -15.27 15.86
N PHE A 20 6.59 -15.20 16.61
CA PHE A 20 6.92 -16.06 17.74
C PHE A 20 5.92 -15.86 18.89
N LEU A 21 5.50 -16.96 19.53
CA LEU A 21 5.32 -17.04 20.98
C LEU A 21 5.64 -18.47 21.47
N SER A 22 6.15 -18.50 22.69
CA SER A 22 6.85 -19.57 23.40
C SER A 22 5.96 -20.71 23.93
N SER A 23 6.58 -21.90 23.97
CA SER A 23 6.40 -23.10 24.82
C SER A 23 5.05 -23.46 25.44
N GLY A 24 4.58 -24.66 25.09
CA GLY A 24 3.87 -25.56 26.01
C GLY A 24 2.53 -26.08 25.50
N ALA A 25 2.53 -27.35 25.11
CA ALA A 25 1.41 -28.31 25.03
C ALA A 25 1.17 -28.89 23.63
N THR A 26 1.13 -30.21 23.61
CA THR A 26 0.95 -31.13 22.50
C THR A 26 -0.35 -30.89 21.72
N ASN A 27 -0.23 -31.05 20.40
CA ASN A 27 -1.24 -31.63 19.52
C ASN A 27 -2.50 -30.79 19.27
N VAL A 28 -2.54 -30.11 18.13
CA VAL A 28 -3.35 -30.45 16.95
C VAL A 28 -2.86 -29.52 15.84
N GLU A 29 -2.43 -30.05 14.69
CA GLU A 29 -2.20 -29.27 13.48
C GLU A 29 -3.53 -28.65 13.03
N GLN A 30 -3.86 -27.50 13.60
CA GLN A 30 -4.98 -26.69 13.16
C GLN A 30 -4.58 -26.13 11.80
N PRO A 31 -5.30 -26.43 10.70
CA PRO A 31 -5.03 -25.78 9.43
C PRO A 31 -5.18 -24.29 9.68
N SER A 32 -4.08 -23.55 9.50
CA SER A 32 -4.00 -22.11 9.73
C SER A 32 -5.26 -21.46 9.17
N LEU A 33 -6.13 -20.97 10.06
CA LEU A 33 -7.35 -20.26 9.69
C LEU A 33 -6.93 -19.17 8.71
N LEU A 34 -7.25 -19.38 7.43
CA LEU A 34 -7.04 -18.38 6.38
C LEU A 34 -7.89 -17.17 6.78
N GLN A 35 -7.29 -16.24 7.51
CA GLN A 35 -7.96 -15.07 7.98
C GLN A 35 -8.16 -14.17 6.77
N TYR A 36 -9.39 -14.07 6.30
CA TYR A 36 -9.75 -13.16 5.23
C TYR A 36 -9.55 -11.73 5.74
N VAL A 37 -8.44 -11.12 5.33
CA VAL A 37 -8.17 -9.72 5.68
C VAL A 37 -8.79 -8.85 4.61
N TYR A 38 -9.78 -8.05 5.01
CA TYR A 38 -10.37 -7.02 4.16
C TYR A 38 -9.31 -5.97 3.83
N VAL A 39 -9.21 -5.59 2.55
CA VAL A 39 -8.42 -4.47 2.10
C VAL A 39 -9.34 -3.53 1.34
N HIS A 40 -9.30 -2.24 1.69
CA HIS A 40 -10.08 -1.22 1.02
C HIS A 40 -9.68 -1.13 -0.46
N HIS A 41 -10.61 -0.94 -1.39
CA HIS A 41 -10.34 -1.03 -2.84
C HIS A 41 -9.28 -0.03 -3.32
N VAL A 42 -9.24 1.17 -2.74
CA VAL A 42 -8.19 2.17 -3.00
C VAL A 42 -6.81 1.64 -2.54
N SER A 43 -6.72 1.16 -1.30
CA SER A 43 -5.52 0.55 -0.74
C SER A 43 -5.05 -0.67 -1.54
N GLN A 44 -6.00 -1.51 -1.97
CA GLN A 44 -5.72 -2.66 -2.81
C GLN A 44 -5.15 -2.24 -4.16
N THR A 45 -5.70 -1.19 -4.77
CA THR A 45 -5.22 -0.68 -6.06
C THR A 45 -3.78 -0.17 -5.95
N VAL A 46 -3.45 0.53 -4.87
CA VAL A 46 -2.07 0.96 -4.58
C VAL A 46 -1.14 -0.25 -4.45
N LEU A 47 -1.50 -1.23 -3.61
CA LEU A 47 -0.67 -2.43 -3.41
C LEU A 47 -0.47 -3.21 -4.71
N GLN A 48 -1.53 -3.37 -5.50
CA GLN A 48 -1.47 -4.05 -6.79
C GLN A 48 -0.53 -3.31 -7.76
N HIS A 49 -0.63 -1.99 -7.88
CA HIS A 49 0.26 -1.20 -8.73
C HIS A 49 1.72 -1.33 -8.28
N MET A 50 1.96 -1.21 -6.96
CA MET A 50 3.31 -1.37 -6.42
C MET A 50 3.89 -2.76 -6.69
N GLN A 51 3.08 -3.82 -6.58
CA GLN A 51 3.52 -5.20 -6.86
C GLN A 51 3.75 -5.45 -8.36
N ASP A 52 2.83 -5.00 -9.21
CA ASP A 52 2.87 -5.31 -10.65
C ASP A 52 3.92 -4.46 -11.40
N LYS A 53 4.11 -3.20 -11.00
CA LYS A 53 4.94 -2.23 -11.72
C LYS A 53 6.21 -1.83 -10.99
N GLN A 54 6.21 -1.88 -9.66
CA GLN A 54 7.28 -1.34 -8.81
C GLN A 54 7.89 -2.38 -7.87
N SER A 55 7.76 -3.67 -8.19
CA SER A 55 8.31 -4.76 -7.36
C SER A 55 9.81 -4.68 -7.17
N ALA A 56 10.55 -4.30 -8.22
CA ALA A 56 11.99 -4.08 -8.13
C ALA A 56 12.33 -2.97 -7.12
N TRP A 57 11.56 -1.87 -7.13
CA TRP A 57 11.70 -0.78 -6.16
C TRP A 57 11.37 -1.26 -4.74
N LEU A 58 10.26 -2.00 -4.55
CA LEU A 58 9.89 -2.58 -3.26
C LEU A 58 11.01 -3.45 -2.67
N CYS A 59 11.56 -4.37 -3.46
CA CYS A 59 12.64 -5.26 -3.03
C CYS A 59 13.92 -4.49 -2.72
N ARG A 60 14.28 -3.51 -3.56
CA ARG A 60 15.48 -2.67 -3.36
C ARG A 60 15.44 -1.90 -2.04
N HIS A 61 14.27 -1.40 -1.65
CA HIS A 61 14.07 -0.67 -0.39
C HIS A 61 13.64 -1.58 0.78
N GLY A 62 13.55 -2.90 0.57
CA GLY A 62 13.17 -3.90 1.58
C GLY A 62 11.73 -3.79 2.08
N LEU A 63 10.86 -3.15 1.32
CA LEU A 63 9.44 -2.95 1.64
C LEU A 63 8.59 -4.19 1.36
N ASP A 64 9.12 -5.17 0.61
CA ASP A 64 8.50 -6.47 0.32
C ASP A 64 8.19 -7.31 1.59
N ARG A 65 8.81 -6.97 2.72
CA ARG A 65 8.70 -7.70 3.99
C ARG A 65 7.95 -6.94 5.08
N GLY A 66 7.66 -5.67 4.84
CA GLY A 66 7.17 -4.72 5.84
C GLY A 66 5.66 -4.48 5.83
N LEU A 67 4.88 -5.29 5.08
CA LEU A 67 3.45 -5.08 4.92
C LEU A 67 2.66 -5.41 6.19
N GLN A 68 1.88 -4.43 6.64
CA GLN A 68 0.91 -4.56 7.72
C GLN A 68 -0.45 -4.05 7.22
N LEU A 69 -1.49 -4.82 7.49
CA LEU A 69 -2.87 -4.45 7.15
C LEU A 69 -3.61 -4.03 8.41
N ALA A 70 -4.31 -2.90 8.33
CA ALA A 70 -5.18 -2.41 9.39
C ALA A 70 -6.59 -2.99 9.23
N SER A 71 -7.34 -3.08 10.33
CA SER A 71 -8.71 -3.62 10.35
C SER A 71 -9.71 -2.84 9.49
N ASN A 72 -9.43 -1.55 9.23
CA ASN A 72 -10.22 -0.69 8.35
C ASN A 72 -9.90 -0.89 6.85
N GLY A 73 -8.99 -1.81 6.51
CA GLY A 73 -8.58 -2.10 5.14
C GLY A 73 -7.52 -1.18 4.57
N THR A 74 -6.90 -0.30 5.37
CA THR A 74 -5.71 0.44 4.95
C THR A 74 -4.44 -0.38 5.24
N PHE A 75 -3.30 0.05 4.69
CA PHE A 75 -2.04 -0.68 4.87
C PHE A 75 -0.89 0.24 5.28
N CYS A 76 0.17 -0.35 5.81
CA CYS A 76 1.46 0.27 6.08
C CYS A 76 2.57 -0.65 5.57
N LEU A 77 3.53 -0.09 4.81
CA LEU A 77 4.78 -0.71 4.38
C LEU A 77 5.91 -0.04 5.15
N SER A 78 6.55 -0.78 6.05
CA SER A 78 7.67 -0.26 6.85
C SER A 78 9.01 -0.55 6.20
N PHE A 79 9.89 0.46 6.15
CA PHE A 79 11.27 0.25 5.72
C PHE A 79 12.02 -0.58 6.78
N PRO A 80 13.02 -1.39 6.37
CA PRO A 80 13.84 -2.16 7.30
C PRO A 80 14.47 -1.25 8.37
N SER A 81 14.06 -1.46 9.62
CA SER A 81 14.43 -0.63 10.77
C SER A 81 15.29 -1.43 11.73
N ARG A 82 16.21 -0.75 12.43
CA ARG A 82 17.03 -1.35 13.50
C ARG A 82 16.38 -1.04 14.87
N PRO A 83 16.63 -1.83 15.92
CA PRO A 83 16.17 -1.50 17.26
C PRO A 83 16.60 -0.07 17.64
N GLY A 84 15.63 0.77 18.02
CA GLY A 84 15.87 2.18 18.37
C GLY A 84 15.94 3.15 17.19
N TYR A 85 15.76 2.71 15.93
CA TYR A 85 15.77 3.57 14.75
C TYR A 85 14.61 3.28 13.81
N ASP A 86 13.68 4.22 13.69
CA ASP A 86 12.58 4.16 12.71
C ASP A 86 13.06 4.62 11.33
N ALA A 87 13.30 3.66 10.43
CA ALA A 87 13.66 3.94 9.04
C ALA A 87 12.48 4.48 8.24
N GLY A 88 11.27 4.42 8.79
CA GLY A 88 10.09 5.04 8.26
C GLY A 88 9.14 4.08 7.55
N ARG A 89 8.17 4.64 6.83
CA ARG A 89 7.06 3.88 6.24
C ARG A 89 6.31 4.63 5.13
N VAL A 90 5.65 3.85 4.28
CA VAL A 90 4.63 4.29 3.33
C VAL A 90 3.29 3.70 3.76
N TRP A 91 2.23 4.49 3.90
CA TRP A 91 0.94 3.95 4.36
C TRP A 91 -0.25 4.67 3.75
N THR A 92 -1.36 3.96 3.66
CA THR A 92 -2.65 4.57 3.34
C THR A 92 -3.46 4.83 4.59
N TRP A 93 -4.27 5.87 4.57
CA TRP A 93 -5.24 6.18 5.61
C TRP A 93 -6.43 6.92 5.02
N TYR A 94 -7.57 6.87 5.72
CA TYR A 94 -8.80 7.53 5.33
C TYR A 94 -9.12 8.65 6.30
N ASP A 95 -9.37 9.85 5.77
CA ASP A 95 -9.91 10.97 6.53
C ASP A 95 -11.46 10.89 6.52
N PRO A 96 -12.10 10.56 7.65
CA PRO A 96 -13.56 10.45 7.71
C PRO A 96 -14.27 11.80 7.67
N VAL A 97 -13.59 12.91 7.94
CA VAL A 97 -14.16 14.27 7.90
C VAL A 97 -14.17 14.76 6.46
N GLN A 98 -13.03 14.68 5.78
CA GLN A 98 -12.88 15.15 4.40
C GLN A 98 -13.37 14.11 3.38
N LYS A 99 -13.62 12.87 3.81
CA LYS A 99 -13.99 11.73 2.96
C LYS A 99 -12.93 11.43 1.89
N GLN A 100 -11.66 11.58 2.25
CA GLN A 100 -10.52 11.46 1.35
C GLN A 100 -9.61 10.30 1.76
N HIS A 101 -9.03 9.64 0.75
CA HIS A 101 -7.98 8.64 0.95
C HIS A 101 -6.63 9.25 0.67
N TRP A 102 -5.66 8.97 1.53
CA TRP A 102 -4.32 9.53 1.44
C TRP A 102 -3.28 8.42 1.40
N LEU A 103 -2.24 8.63 0.61
CA LEU A 103 -0.99 7.90 0.62
C LEU A 103 0.08 8.80 1.25
N SER A 104 0.65 8.38 2.37
CA SER A 104 1.63 9.16 3.11
C SER A 104 2.98 8.48 3.15
N VAL A 105 4.04 9.28 3.22
CA VAL A 105 5.41 8.82 3.35
C VAL A 105 6.05 9.48 4.57
N TYR A 106 6.69 8.66 5.40
CA TYR A 106 7.44 9.07 6.57
C TYR A 106 8.85 8.52 6.46
N ARG A 107 9.85 9.40 6.52
CA ARG A 107 11.29 9.11 6.43
C ARG A 107 12.04 10.11 7.28
N HIS A 108 13.21 9.74 7.80
CA HIS A 108 14.06 10.61 8.62
C HIS A 108 13.28 11.32 9.74
N HIS A 109 12.47 10.55 10.46
CA HIS A 109 11.65 11.01 11.59
C HIS A 109 10.57 12.06 11.28
N LYS A 110 10.23 12.31 10.01
CA LYS A 110 9.18 13.26 9.62
C LYS A 110 8.34 12.76 8.45
N ILE A 111 7.14 13.32 8.30
CA ILE A 111 6.32 13.13 7.10
C ILE A 111 6.95 13.96 5.98
N ILE A 112 7.35 13.30 4.90
CA ILE A 112 7.96 13.97 3.75
C ILE A 112 6.96 14.17 2.62
N GLY A 113 5.90 13.35 2.54
CA GLY A 113 4.92 13.45 1.46
C GLY A 113 3.54 12.98 1.86
N ARG A 114 2.52 13.61 1.28
CA ARG A 114 1.12 13.22 1.33
C ARG A 114 0.51 13.38 -0.05
N PHE A 115 -0.05 12.31 -0.57
CA PHE A 115 -0.59 12.23 -1.92
C PHE A 115 -2.05 11.81 -1.84
N LEU A 116 -2.93 12.59 -2.45
CA LEU A 116 -4.37 12.32 -2.44
C LEU A 116 -4.65 11.15 -3.39
N LEU A 117 -5.37 10.14 -2.91
CA LEU A 117 -5.85 9.02 -3.72
C LEU A 117 -7.32 9.25 -4.06
N LEU A 118 -7.63 9.37 -5.35
CA LEU A 118 -9.01 9.49 -5.79
C LEU A 118 -9.77 8.16 -5.58
N ASP A 119 -10.93 8.28 -4.93
CA ASP A 119 -11.90 7.19 -4.78
C ASP A 119 -13.06 7.43 -5.76
N SER A 120 -13.28 6.46 -6.65
CA SER A 120 -14.37 6.43 -7.63
C SER A 120 -15.76 6.61 -7.00
N ARG A 121 -15.94 6.27 -5.71
CA ARG A 121 -17.22 6.43 -5.00
C ARG A 121 -17.63 7.88 -4.79
N ASN A 122 -16.68 8.82 -4.76
CA ASN A 122 -16.95 10.23 -4.48
C ASN A 122 -16.63 11.19 -5.63
N THR A 123 -15.70 10.85 -6.54
CA THR A 123 -15.05 11.87 -7.40
C THR A 123 -15.34 11.74 -8.90
N LEU A 124 -15.69 10.56 -9.41
CA LEU A 124 -15.87 10.33 -10.85
C LEU A 124 -17.34 10.30 -11.27
N ARG A 125 -18.15 11.26 -10.78
CA ARG A 125 -19.54 11.45 -11.27
C ARG A 125 -19.60 12.14 -12.64
N THR A 126 -18.47 12.36 -13.31
CA THR A 126 -18.39 13.10 -14.56
C THR A 126 -18.38 12.19 -15.80
N ARG A 127 -19.43 12.36 -16.61
CA ARG A 127 -19.52 12.15 -18.08
C ARG A 127 -19.54 10.74 -18.68
N SER A 128 -18.98 9.72 -18.05
CA SER A 128 -19.04 8.33 -18.56
C SER A 128 -19.88 7.46 -17.63
N GLN A 129 -21.09 7.08 -18.06
CA GLN A 129 -22.01 6.24 -17.26
C GLN A 129 -21.54 4.77 -17.13
N HIS A 130 -20.41 4.39 -17.74
CA HIS A 130 -19.96 3.00 -17.76
C HIS A 130 -18.98 2.71 -16.61
N PRO A 131 -19.34 1.83 -15.65
CA PRO A 131 -18.53 1.56 -14.45
C PRO A 131 -17.10 1.11 -14.72
N LEU A 132 -16.85 0.41 -15.83
CA LEU A 132 -15.52 -0.07 -16.18
C LEU A 132 -14.54 1.08 -16.50
N ILE A 133 -15.01 2.11 -17.20
CA ILE A 133 -14.18 3.27 -17.58
C ILE A 133 -13.75 4.04 -16.33
N ILE A 134 -14.68 4.23 -15.40
CA ILE A 134 -14.43 4.88 -14.10
C ILE A 134 -13.36 4.12 -13.30
N MET A 135 -13.42 2.78 -13.29
CA MET A 135 -12.43 1.98 -12.57
C MET A 135 -11.04 2.04 -13.22
N ASP A 136 -10.97 2.04 -14.55
CA ASP A 136 -9.68 2.14 -15.26
C ASP A 136 -9.04 3.52 -15.09
N GLU A 137 -9.83 4.59 -15.12
CA GLU A 137 -9.36 5.95 -14.82
C GLU A 137 -8.86 6.06 -13.38
N MET A 138 -9.62 5.51 -12.41
CA MET A 138 -9.19 5.47 -11.00
C MET A 138 -7.87 4.70 -10.85
N ARG A 139 -7.74 3.52 -11.49
CA ARG A 139 -6.50 2.73 -11.45
C ARG A 139 -5.32 3.50 -12.03
N ARG A 140 -5.51 4.16 -13.17
CA ARG A 140 -4.46 4.98 -13.81
C ARG A 140 -4.02 6.11 -12.89
N HIS A 141 -4.97 6.87 -12.35
CA HIS A 141 -4.66 7.98 -11.46
C HIS A 141 -3.91 7.53 -10.19
N ILE A 142 -4.34 6.43 -9.58
CA ILE A 142 -3.64 5.86 -8.42
C ILE A 142 -2.23 5.43 -8.82
N GLY A 143 -2.07 4.79 -9.99
CA GLY A 143 -0.76 4.42 -10.52
C GLY A 143 0.17 5.63 -10.66
N ASP A 144 -0.29 6.67 -11.35
CA ASP A 144 0.46 7.93 -11.54
C ASP A 144 0.83 8.56 -10.19
N THR A 145 -0.08 8.50 -9.21
CA THR A 145 0.15 9.03 -7.86
C THR A 145 1.23 8.24 -7.11
N VAL A 146 1.21 6.91 -7.23
CA VAL A 146 2.23 6.03 -6.64
C VAL A 146 3.60 6.26 -7.29
N ASP A 147 3.64 6.39 -8.61
CA ASP A 147 4.89 6.63 -9.35
C ASP A 147 5.47 8.02 -9.02
N HIS A 148 4.62 9.02 -8.84
CA HIS A 148 5.02 10.33 -8.34
C HIS A 148 5.56 10.25 -6.91
N MET A 149 4.89 9.52 -6.02
CA MET A 149 5.38 9.29 -4.65
C MET A 149 6.76 8.62 -4.65
N ILE A 150 6.97 7.59 -5.47
CA ILE A 150 8.27 6.90 -5.58
C ILE A 150 9.36 7.86 -6.06
N SER A 151 9.08 8.62 -7.12
CA SER A 151 10.01 9.62 -7.64
C SER A 151 10.35 10.67 -6.59
N TYR A 152 9.37 11.08 -5.79
CA TYR A 152 9.54 12.02 -4.68
C TYR A 152 10.45 11.45 -3.58
N ILE A 153 10.30 10.16 -3.24
CA ILE A 153 11.19 9.49 -2.26
C ILE A 153 12.63 9.45 -2.79
N ASP A 154 12.84 8.97 -4.02
CA ASP A 154 14.16 8.83 -4.60
C ASP A 154 14.87 10.20 -4.72
N GLU A 155 14.13 11.27 -5.03
CA GLU A 155 14.65 12.64 -5.04
C GLU A 155 14.99 13.15 -3.64
N HIS A 156 14.11 12.90 -2.65
CA HIS A 156 14.36 13.30 -1.27
C HIS A 156 15.61 12.64 -0.70
N GLU A 157 15.82 11.34 -0.97
CA GLU A 157 16.99 10.60 -0.52
C GLU A 157 18.29 11.13 -1.15
N ARG A 158 18.28 11.41 -2.47
CA ARG A 158 19.44 12.01 -3.16
C ARG A 158 19.83 13.37 -2.58
N ARG A 159 18.86 14.18 -2.13
CA ARG A 159 19.14 15.48 -1.48
C ARG A 159 19.72 15.33 -0.09
N THR A 160 19.23 14.37 0.70
CA THR A 160 19.74 14.15 2.06
C THR A 160 21.16 13.60 2.06
N ASP A 161 21.52 12.77 1.07
CA ASP A 161 22.87 12.21 0.96
C ASP A 161 23.90 13.28 0.55
N ASN A 162 23.51 14.22 -0.32
CA ASN A 162 24.38 15.31 -0.75
C ASN A 162 24.50 16.45 0.28
N GLY A 163 23.53 16.61 1.18
CA GLY A 163 23.52 17.67 2.20
C GLY A 163 24.37 17.38 3.44
N GLY A 164 25.06 16.23 3.50
CA GLY A 164 25.93 15.84 4.62
C GLY A 164 27.39 16.33 4.51
N GLN A 165 27.72 17.17 3.52
CA GLN A 165 29.10 17.53 3.19
C GLN A 165 29.41 19.03 3.28
N GLU A 166 28.57 19.84 3.93
CA GLU A 166 28.86 21.26 4.17
C GLU A 166 28.93 21.56 5.68
N ASP A 167 30.02 22.27 6.02
CA ASP A 167 30.40 22.91 7.28
C ASP A 167 31.04 22.05 8.38
N LYS A 168 32.37 21.92 8.25
CA LYS A 168 33.32 21.75 9.34
C LYS A 168 34.30 22.92 9.36
#